data_AF-A0A2B7ZU46-F1
#
_entry.id   AF-A0A2B7ZU46-F1
#
_cell.length_a   1.000
_cell.length_b   1.000
_cell.length_c   1.000
_cell.angle_alpha   90.00
_cell.angle_beta   90.00
_cell.angle_gamma   90.00
#
_symmetry.space_group_name_H-M   'P 1'
#
loop_
_entity.id
_entity.type
_entity.pdbx_description
1 polymer ?
#
loop_
_entity_poly.entity_id
_entity_poly.type
_entity_poly.pdbx_seq_one_letter_code
_entity_poly.pdbx_strand_id
1 'polypeptide(L)'
;MVKTYELATRHFGWRRRPQAPPGKPFAQYLLQRALQSQGIVSLDSICYGNPQEKAMAKKLVDAAVKRRELVAVHLEGTKNLHWVAPPWLETAFEPVSDLRVHILSPFDPLVIQRKRLALFFDYEHRFEAYLPADKRVLGYFALPVLAGDEIVAALDLKMDRHAKKLWVQKWTWIAKQSKTRKALIEDELHRFEQFQKQSAMNKG
;
A
#
# COMPACT_ATOMS: atom_id res chain seq x y z
N MET A 1 15.38 -10.84 -21.84
CA MET A 1 15.26 -11.73 -20.67
C MET A 1 14.16 -12.74 -20.96
N VAL A 2 14.51 -14.02 -21.11
CA VAL A 2 13.54 -15.10 -21.29
C VAL A 2 13.02 -15.48 -19.91
N LYS A 3 11.69 -15.62 -19.74
CA LYS A 3 11.13 -16.13 -18.49
C LYS A 3 11.49 -17.62 -18.39
N THR A 4 12.22 -18.00 -17.35
CA THR A 4 12.50 -19.40 -17.02
C THR A 4 11.50 -19.88 -15.97
N TYR A 5 11.10 -21.14 -16.08
CA TYR A 5 10.16 -21.79 -15.17
C TYR A 5 10.85 -23.01 -14.56
N GLU A 6 10.68 -23.22 -13.26
CA GLU A 6 11.22 -24.35 -12.51
C GLU A 6 10.15 -24.91 -11.56
N LEU A 7 10.22 -26.19 -11.26
CA LEU A 7 9.35 -26.82 -10.28
C LEU A 7 9.64 -26.26 -8.88
N ALA A 8 8.60 -25.86 -8.15
CA ALA A 8 8.73 -25.32 -6.80
C ALA A 8 9.49 -26.28 -5.85
N THR A 9 9.33 -27.59 -6.01
CA THR A 9 10.05 -28.61 -5.24
C THR A 9 11.56 -28.57 -5.47
N ARG A 10 12.00 -28.34 -6.70
CA ARG A 10 13.43 -28.20 -7.03
C ARG A 10 13.96 -26.85 -6.58
N HIS A 11 13.24 -25.77 -6.87
CA HIS A 11 13.68 -24.41 -6.52
C HIS A 11 13.86 -24.22 -5.00
N PHE A 12 12.91 -24.68 -4.20
CA PHE A 12 12.96 -24.53 -2.74
C PHE A 12 13.59 -25.73 -2.03
N GLY A 13 14.06 -26.76 -2.76
CA GLY A 13 14.58 -28.00 -2.17
C GLY A 13 13.55 -28.79 -1.35
N TRP A 14 12.25 -28.57 -1.58
CA TRP A 14 11.19 -29.23 -0.84
C TRP A 14 11.02 -30.67 -1.30
N ARG A 15 11.22 -31.62 -0.38
CA ARG A 15 10.82 -33.03 -0.57
C ARG A 15 9.31 -33.17 -0.81
N ARG A 16 8.51 -32.35 -0.11
CA ARG A 16 7.06 -32.21 -0.30
C ARG A 16 6.68 -30.75 -0.11
N ARG A 17 5.87 -30.21 -1.02
CA ARG A 17 5.38 -28.83 -0.93
C ARG A 17 4.60 -28.63 0.37
N PRO A 18 4.91 -27.59 1.18
CA PRO A 18 4.10 -27.23 2.34
C PRO A 18 2.65 -26.94 1.92
N GLN A 19 1.70 -27.45 2.70
CA GLN A 19 0.30 -27.09 2.51
C GLN A 19 0.00 -25.76 3.19
N ALA A 20 -0.81 -24.92 2.56
CA ALA A 20 -1.32 -23.72 3.21
C ALA A 20 -2.18 -24.15 4.41
N PRO A 21 -2.05 -23.49 5.58
CA PRO A 21 -2.90 -23.81 6.72
C PRO A 21 -4.37 -23.58 6.33
N PRO A 22 -5.28 -24.55 6.53
CA PRO A 22 -6.67 -24.39 6.13
C PRO A 22 -7.49 -23.68 7.23
N GLY A 23 -8.40 -22.79 6.84
CA GLY A 23 -9.40 -22.20 7.73
C GLY A 23 -8.81 -21.34 8.86
N LYS A 24 -9.05 -21.72 10.12
CA LYS A 24 -8.76 -20.88 11.30
C LYS A 24 -7.33 -20.35 11.36
N PRO A 25 -6.25 -21.15 11.18
CA PRO A 25 -4.90 -20.63 11.32
C PRO A 25 -4.52 -19.65 10.19
N PHE A 26 -5.09 -19.79 8.98
CA PHE A 26 -4.87 -18.81 7.91
C PHE A 26 -5.60 -17.50 8.18
N ALA A 27 -6.86 -17.55 8.60
CA ALA A 27 -7.58 -16.35 9.02
C ALA A 27 -6.90 -15.63 10.21
N GLN A 28 -6.30 -16.40 11.13
CA GLN A 28 -5.51 -15.85 12.24
C GLN A 28 -4.24 -15.16 11.74
N TYR A 29 -3.54 -15.75 10.78
CA TYR A 29 -2.41 -15.11 10.11
C TYR A 29 -2.81 -13.80 9.42
N LEU A 30 -3.94 -13.79 8.69
CA LEU A 30 -4.45 -12.58 8.04
C LEU A 30 -4.77 -11.47 9.05
N LEU A 31 -5.47 -11.81 10.15
CA LEU A 31 -5.78 -10.88 11.23
C LEU A 31 -4.52 -10.28 11.85
N GLN A 32 -3.55 -11.12 12.23
CA GLN A 32 -2.30 -10.66 12.84
C GLN A 32 -1.51 -9.76 11.89
N ARG A 33 -1.38 -10.15 10.62
CA ARG A 33 -0.68 -9.36 9.59
C ARG A 33 -1.36 -8.00 9.38
N ALA A 34 -2.69 -7.96 9.33
CA ALA A 34 -3.43 -6.71 9.19
C ALA A 34 -3.23 -5.80 10.40
N LEU A 35 -3.37 -6.32 11.63
CA LEU A 35 -3.15 -5.53 12.85
C LEU A 35 -1.73 -4.95 12.92
N GLN A 36 -0.73 -5.77 12.61
CA GLN A 36 0.68 -5.34 12.66
C GLN A 36 1.01 -4.25 11.62
N SER A 37 0.43 -4.34 10.43
CA SER A 37 0.80 -3.44 9.31
C SER A 37 -0.12 -2.23 9.15
N GLN A 38 -1.34 -2.28 9.68
CA GLN A 38 -2.37 -1.26 9.42
C GLN A 38 -2.83 -0.51 10.67
N GLY A 39 -2.57 -1.03 11.87
CA GLY A 39 -3.03 -0.49 13.15
C GLY A 39 -4.54 -0.62 13.35
N ILE A 40 -5.33 0.09 12.54
CA ILE A 40 -6.80 0.06 12.51
C ILE A 40 -7.28 -0.81 11.36
N VAL A 41 -8.07 -1.84 11.63
CA VAL A 41 -8.47 -2.84 10.64
C VAL A 41 -9.99 -2.96 10.52
N SER A 42 -10.46 -3.44 9.38
CA SER A 42 -11.84 -3.89 9.16
C SER A 42 -11.82 -5.30 8.57
N LEU A 43 -12.97 -5.97 8.49
CA LEU A 43 -13.03 -7.29 7.82
C LEU A 43 -12.59 -7.21 6.36
N ASP A 44 -12.88 -6.10 5.68
CA ASP A 44 -12.46 -5.89 4.30
C ASP A 44 -10.94 -5.75 4.20
N SER A 45 -10.29 -5.08 5.16
CA SER A 45 -8.84 -4.89 5.14
C SER A 45 -8.08 -6.15 5.58
N ILE A 46 -8.59 -6.88 6.57
CA ILE A 46 -8.06 -8.17 7.04
C ILE A 46 -8.10 -9.20 5.90
N CYS A 47 -9.25 -9.29 5.21
CA CYS A 47 -9.49 -10.30 4.18
C CYS A 47 -9.26 -9.75 2.76
N TYR A 48 -8.41 -8.73 2.59
CA TYR A 48 -8.11 -8.19 1.26
C TYR A 48 -7.52 -9.29 0.36
N GLY A 49 -8.15 -9.50 -0.81
CA GLY A 49 -7.83 -10.60 -1.72
C GLY A 49 -8.26 -12.00 -1.26
N ASN A 50 -8.88 -12.13 -0.08
CA ASN A 50 -9.29 -13.40 0.53
C ASN A 50 -10.72 -13.31 1.12
N PRO A 51 -11.74 -12.89 0.35
CA PRO A 51 -13.08 -12.63 0.87
C PRO A 51 -13.74 -13.85 1.53
N GLN A 52 -13.36 -15.07 1.13
CA GLN A 52 -13.84 -16.32 1.71
C GLN A 52 -13.47 -16.47 3.20
N GLU A 53 -12.43 -15.79 3.68
CA GLU A 53 -11.98 -15.89 5.07
C GLU A 53 -12.77 -14.99 6.02
N LYS A 54 -13.65 -14.11 5.52
CA LYS A 54 -14.37 -13.11 6.34
C LYS A 54 -15.15 -13.72 7.49
N ALA A 55 -15.81 -14.86 7.26
CA ALA A 55 -16.60 -15.52 8.30
C ALA A 55 -15.73 -16.00 9.46
N MET A 56 -14.55 -16.57 9.17
CA MET A 56 -13.62 -17.02 10.19
C MET A 56 -12.90 -15.84 10.85
N ALA A 57 -12.48 -14.85 10.07
CA ALA A 57 -11.89 -13.62 10.60
C ALA A 57 -12.83 -12.90 11.57
N LYS A 58 -14.14 -12.82 11.26
CA LYS A 58 -15.14 -12.25 12.16
C LYS A 58 -15.22 -13.01 13.48
N LYS A 59 -15.24 -14.34 13.47
CA LYS A 59 -15.21 -15.15 14.70
C LYS A 59 -13.96 -14.88 15.55
N LEU A 60 -12.81 -14.71 14.91
CA LEU A 60 -11.55 -14.39 15.59
C LEU A 60 -11.56 -12.99 16.20
N VAL A 61 -12.04 -12.00 15.44
CA VAL A 61 -12.21 -10.61 15.93
C VAL A 61 -13.18 -10.58 17.10
N ASP A 62 -14.34 -11.24 17.02
CA ASP A 62 -15.32 -11.29 18.11
C ASP A 62 -14.74 -11.93 19.37
N ALA A 63 -13.93 -12.98 19.21
CA ALA A 63 -13.24 -13.62 20.33
C ALA A 63 -12.18 -12.69 20.94
N ALA A 64 -11.42 -11.95 20.12
CA ALA A 64 -10.42 -10.99 20.59
C ALA A 64 -11.07 -9.80 21.30
N VAL A 65 -12.22 -9.32 20.81
CA VAL A 65 -13.02 -8.28 21.49
C VAL A 65 -13.51 -8.77 22.85
N LYS A 66 -14.03 -10.01 22.95
CA LYS A 66 -14.43 -10.61 24.24
C LYS A 66 -13.26 -10.71 25.22
N ARG A 67 -12.04 -10.96 24.73
CA ARG A 67 -10.81 -10.98 25.54
C ARG A 67 -10.20 -9.60 25.80
N ARG A 68 -10.81 -8.52 25.29
CA ARG A 68 -10.29 -7.14 25.36
C ARG A 68 -8.93 -6.93 24.68
N GLU A 69 -8.57 -7.81 23.75
CA GLU A 69 -7.38 -7.66 22.90
C GLU A 69 -7.62 -6.70 21.74
N LEU A 70 -8.89 -6.54 21.34
CA LEU A 70 -9.34 -5.56 20.35
C LEU A 70 -10.52 -4.78 20.91
N VAL A 71 -10.63 -3.52 20.51
CA VAL A 71 -11.80 -2.68 20.75
C VAL A 71 -12.39 -2.24 19.43
N ALA A 72 -13.71 -2.16 19.38
CA ALA A 72 -14.41 -1.66 18.22
C ALA A 72 -14.35 -0.12 18.20
N VAL A 73 -14.06 0.44 17.04
CA VAL A 73 -13.98 1.88 16.81
C VAL A 73 -14.81 2.27 15.59
N HIS A 74 -15.36 3.47 15.63
CA HIS A 74 -16.07 4.06 14.50
C HIS A 74 -15.19 5.13 13.88
N LEU A 75 -14.97 5.02 12.57
CA LEU A 75 -14.28 6.05 11.81
C LEU A 75 -15.34 6.95 11.19
N GLU A 76 -15.15 8.26 11.31
CA GLU A 76 -16.04 9.24 10.72
C GLU A 76 -16.25 9.00 9.23
N GLY A 77 -17.49 9.17 8.75
CA GLY A 77 -17.84 8.93 7.35
C GLY A 77 -17.93 7.44 6.94
N THR A 78 -17.75 6.48 7.87
CA THR A 78 -17.83 5.05 7.55
C THR A 78 -19.06 4.37 8.13
N LYS A 79 -19.64 3.43 7.38
CA LYS A 79 -20.66 2.51 7.91
C LYS A 79 -20.07 1.22 8.47
N ASN A 80 -18.85 0.90 8.09
CA ASN A 80 -18.18 -0.35 8.45
C ASN A 80 -17.58 -0.25 9.85
N LEU A 81 -17.72 -1.32 10.63
CA LEU A 81 -17.05 -1.42 11.93
C LEU A 81 -15.54 -1.63 11.73
N HIS A 82 -14.75 -0.94 12.55
CA HIS A 82 -13.31 -1.06 12.59
C HIS A 82 -12.88 -1.55 13.98
N TRP A 83 -11.67 -2.11 14.04
CA TRP A 83 -11.08 -2.61 15.27
C TRP A 83 -9.62 -2.20 15.36
N VAL A 84 -9.17 -2.01 16.59
CA VAL A 84 -7.80 -1.63 16.92
C VAL A 84 -7.40 -2.31 18.23
N ALA A 85 -6.12 -2.60 18.40
CA ALA A 85 -5.62 -3.08 19.69
C ALA A 85 -5.51 -1.90 20.67
N PRO A 86 -5.95 -2.02 21.94
CA PRO A 86 -5.97 -0.92 22.91
C PRO A 86 -4.67 -0.11 23.02
N PRO A 87 -3.47 -0.71 22.99
CA PRO A 87 -2.22 0.06 23.09
C PRO A 87 -2.07 1.13 22.01
N TRP A 88 -2.64 0.95 20.82
CA TRP A 88 -2.59 1.95 19.75
C TRP A 88 -3.48 3.17 19.99
N LEU A 89 -4.51 3.06 20.83
CA LEU A 89 -5.34 4.20 21.22
C LEU A 89 -4.70 5.03 22.34
N GLU A 90 -3.89 4.38 23.17
CA GLU A 90 -3.18 5.02 24.29
C GLU A 90 -1.83 5.61 23.85
N THR A 91 -1.34 5.20 22.68
CA THR A 91 -0.08 5.72 22.13
C THR A 91 -0.29 7.14 21.63
N ALA A 92 0.42 8.10 22.23
CA ALA A 92 0.58 9.43 21.65
C ALA A 92 1.50 9.33 20.43
N PHE A 93 1.02 9.81 19.28
CA PHE A 93 1.84 9.91 18.08
C PHE A 93 2.33 11.33 17.94
N GLU A 94 3.66 11.49 17.79
CA GLU A 94 4.22 12.75 17.35
C GLU A 94 3.73 13.06 15.93
N PRO A 95 3.41 14.32 15.61
CA PRO A 95 3.03 14.72 14.25
C PRO A 95 4.08 14.23 13.25
N VAL A 96 3.63 13.59 12.16
CA VAL A 96 4.53 13.17 11.10
C VAL A 96 5.06 14.42 10.42
N SER A 97 6.38 14.58 10.36
CA SER A 97 6.97 15.72 9.67
C SER A 97 6.67 15.69 8.18
N ASP A 98 6.09 16.77 7.65
CA ASP A 98 5.92 17.05 6.21
C ASP A 98 7.22 16.97 5.40
N LEU A 99 8.38 16.95 6.06
CA LEU A 99 9.69 16.76 5.43
C LEU A 99 9.89 15.34 4.89
N ARG A 100 9.10 14.35 5.36
CA ARG A 100 9.20 12.96 4.88
C ARG A 100 8.31 12.79 3.65
N VAL A 101 8.93 12.55 2.50
CA VAL A 101 8.24 12.31 1.23
C VAL A 101 8.50 10.88 0.76
N HIS A 102 7.46 10.22 0.27
CA HIS A 102 7.52 8.90 -0.34
C HIS A 102 6.78 8.88 -1.67
N ILE A 103 7.41 8.36 -2.71
CA ILE A 103 6.77 8.08 -4.01
C ILE A 103 6.31 6.62 -4.01
N LEU A 104 4.99 6.41 -3.92
CA LEU A 104 4.38 5.10 -3.72
C LEU A 104 4.04 4.44 -5.06
N SER A 105 4.31 3.14 -5.16
CA SER A 105 3.82 2.33 -6.27
C SER A 105 2.29 2.25 -6.25
N PRO A 106 1.60 2.20 -7.41
CA PRO A 106 0.19 1.83 -7.48
C PRO A 106 -0.13 0.48 -6.81
N PHE A 107 0.87 -0.38 -6.65
CA PHE A 107 0.77 -1.70 -6.02
C PHE A 107 1.36 -1.74 -4.61
N ASP A 108 1.75 -0.59 -4.06
CA ASP A 108 2.19 -0.49 -2.67
C ASP A 108 1.08 -0.95 -1.71
N PRO A 109 1.38 -1.67 -0.61
CA PRO A 109 0.37 -2.11 0.35
C PRO A 109 -0.52 -0.99 0.92
N LEU A 110 -0.01 0.24 1.03
CA LEU A 110 -0.79 1.41 1.47
C LEU A 110 -1.81 1.83 0.40
N VAL A 111 -1.44 1.69 -0.87
CA VAL A 111 -2.25 2.16 -2.00
C VAL A 111 -3.22 1.08 -2.47
N ILE A 112 -2.79 -0.20 -2.54
CA ILE A 112 -3.50 -1.29 -3.23
C ILE A 112 -4.94 -1.49 -2.72
N GLN A 113 -5.18 -1.25 -1.44
CA GLN A 113 -6.53 -1.25 -0.86
C GLN A 113 -7.22 0.10 -1.09
N ARG A 114 -7.67 0.38 -2.32
CA ARG A 114 -8.17 1.70 -2.76
C ARG A 114 -9.23 2.33 -1.84
N LYS A 115 -10.19 1.53 -1.36
CA LYS A 115 -11.23 2.01 -0.43
C LYS A 115 -10.65 2.48 0.91
N ARG A 116 -9.62 1.78 1.39
CA ARG A 116 -8.91 2.16 2.60
C ARG A 116 -8.06 3.41 2.36
N LEU A 117 -7.35 3.47 1.23
CA LEU A 117 -6.57 4.66 0.86
C LEU A 117 -7.45 5.91 0.86
N ALA A 118 -8.61 5.85 0.19
CA ALA A 118 -9.56 6.97 0.16
C ALA A 118 -10.06 7.34 1.57
N LEU A 119 -10.35 6.35 2.41
CA LEU A 119 -10.82 6.58 3.78
C LEU A 119 -9.80 7.32 4.66
N PHE A 120 -8.52 6.94 4.60
CA PHE A 120 -7.51 7.49 5.52
C PHE A 120 -6.78 8.71 4.96
N PHE A 121 -6.72 8.88 3.63
CA PHE A 121 -5.92 9.92 2.98
C PHE A 121 -6.74 10.84 2.09
N ASP A 122 -8.08 10.69 2.06
CA ASP A 122 -8.99 11.43 1.16
C ASP A 122 -8.53 11.43 -0.31
N TYR A 123 -8.00 10.28 -0.75
CA TYR A 123 -7.37 10.14 -2.07
C TYR A 123 -7.86 8.92 -2.84
N GLU A 124 -8.52 9.18 -3.98
CA GLU A 124 -8.98 8.15 -4.92
C GLU A 124 -7.95 7.86 -6.00
N HIS A 125 -7.07 6.88 -5.76
CA HIS A 125 -6.08 6.49 -6.75
C HIS A 125 -6.71 5.77 -7.96
N ARG A 126 -6.41 6.25 -9.18
CA ARG A 126 -6.81 5.63 -10.44
C ARG A 126 -5.60 5.02 -11.15
N PHE A 127 -5.67 3.71 -11.40
CA PHE A 127 -4.68 3.02 -12.20
C PHE A 127 -5.12 3.00 -13.67
N GLU A 128 -4.57 3.90 -14.47
CA GLU A 128 -5.11 4.24 -15.80
C GLU A 128 -4.32 3.60 -16.95
N ALA A 129 -3.46 2.63 -16.66
CA ALA A 129 -2.70 1.89 -17.67
C ALA A 129 -3.61 1.20 -18.71
N TYR A 130 -4.83 0.85 -18.30
CA TYR A 130 -5.84 0.23 -19.16
C TYR A 130 -6.72 1.22 -19.92
N LEU A 131 -6.58 2.52 -19.67
CA LEU A 131 -7.33 3.55 -20.38
C LEU A 131 -6.56 4.02 -21.63
N PRO A 132 -7.28 4.37 -22.72
CA PRO A 132 -6.72 5.15 -23.82
C PRO A 132 -6.04 6.43 -23.32
N ALA A 133 -4.97 6.87 -24.00
CA ALA A 133 -4.10 7.96 -23.51
C ALA A 133 -4.85 9.28 -23.27
N ASP A 134 -5.82 9.60 -24.11
CA ASP A 134 -6.69 10.78 -24.05
C ASP A 134 -7.69 10.75 -22.88
N LYS A 135 -7.98 9.57 -22.31
CA LYS A 135 -8.89 9.41 -21.16
C LYS A 135 -8.20 9.40 -19.80
N ARG A 136 -6.87 9.54 -19.77
CA ARG A 136 -6.07 9.47 -18.55
C ARG A 136 -6.11 10.80 -17.79
N VAL A 137 -6.52 10.78 -16.53
CA VAL A 137 -6.53 11.94 -15.64
C VAL A 137 -5.19 12.06 -14.91
N LEU A 138 -4.66 10.98 -14.34
CA LEU A 138 -3.41 10.99 -13.59
C LEU A 138 -2.20 10.59 -14.46
N GLY A 139 -2.41 9.75 -15.47
CA GLY A 139 -1.36 9.25 -16.37
C GLY A 139 -1.27 7.73 -16.38
N TYR A 140 -0.39 7.20 -17.24
CA TYR A 140 -0.35 5.75 -17.53
C TYR A 140 -0.01 4.92 -16.28
N PHE A 141 0.99 5.35 -15.51
CA PHE A 141 1.45 4.68 -14.32
C PHE A 141 1.73 5.69 -13.22
N ALA A 142 0.72 6.50 -12.87
CA ALA A 142 0.86 7.55 -11.87
C ALA A 142 1.21 6.98 -10.48
N LEU A 143 2.23 7.53 -9.82
CA LEU A 143 2.68 7.16 -8.49
C LEU A 143 2.20 8.22 -7.48
N PRO A 144 1.38 7.86 -6.48
CA PRO A 144 0.99 8.78 -5.41
C PRO A 144 2.20 9.22 -4.60
N VAL A 145 2.19 10.48 -4.18
CA VAL A 145 3.25 11.07 -3.36
C VAL A 145 2.68 11.37 -1.99
N LEU A 146 3.15 10.64 -0.99
CA LEU A 146 2.84 10.85 0.42
C LEU A 146 3.87 11.82 1.00
N ALA A 147 3.42 12.95 1.55
CA ALA A 147 4.25 13.87 2.31
C ALA A 147 3.67 14.01 3.72
N GLY A 148 4.44 13.62 4.74
CA GLY A 148 3.91 13.48 6.09
C GLY A 148 2.81 12.42 6.13
N ASP A 149 1.57 12.85 6.38
CA ASP A 149 0.35 12.06 6.44
C ASP A 149 -0.65 12.35 5.30
N GLU A 150 -0.27 13.18 4.31
CA GLU A 150 -1.15 13.59 3.20
C GLU A 150 -0.65 13.10 1.84
N ILE A 151 -1.56 12.64 0.97
CA ILE A 151 -1.23 12.42 -0.44
C ILE A 151 -1.28 13.76 -1.18
N VAL A 152 -0.12 14.32 -1.49
CA VAL A 152 -0.01 15.70 -1.99
C VAL A 152 0.05 15.79 -3.51
N ALA A 153 0.48 14.73 -4.19
CA ALA A 153 0.62 14.70 -5.64
C ALA A 153 0.47 13.28 -6.22
N ALA A 154 0.33 13.19 -7.53
CA ALA A 154 0.47 11.97 -8.32
C ALA A 154 1.39 12.24 -9.53
N LEU A 155 2.42 11.42 -9.69
CA LEU A 155 3.46 11.60 -10.69
C LEU A 155 3.44 10.47 -11.71
N ASP A 156 3.19 10.75 -12.98
CA ASP A 156 3.36 9.76 -14.05
C ASP A 156 4.83 9.73 -14.47
N LEU A 157 5.56 8.71 -13.99
CA LEU A 157 7.00 8.61 -14.17
C LEU A 157 7.37 7.57 -15.23
N LYS A 158 8.41 7.87 -16.01
CA LYS A 158 8.98 6.95 -16.99
C LYS A 158 10.49 6.93 -16.86
N MET A 159 11.07 5.75 -16.67
CA MET A 159 12.52 5.59 -16.71
C MET A 159 12.97 5.40 -18.17
N ASP A 160 13.70 6.37 -18.71
CA ASP A 160 14.48 6.18 -19.94
C ASP A 160 15.75 5.41 -19.59
N ARG A 161 15.78 4.13 -19.98
CA ARG A 161 16.90 3.23 -19.68
C ARG A 161 18.13 3.50 -20.54
N HIS A 162 17.96 4.06 -21.74
CA HIS A 162 19.09 4.39 -22.61
C HIS A 162 19.79 5.64 -22.09
N ALA A 163 19.02 6.70 -21.81
CA ALA A 163 19.57 7.93 -21.25
C ALA A 163 19.92 7.81 -19.76
N LYS A 164 19.48 6.74 -19.08
CA LYS A 164 19.54 6.56 -17.62
C LYS A 164 18.94 7.76 -16.89
N LYS A 165 17.77 8.23 -17.33
CA LYS A 165 17.08 9.39 -16.76
C LYS A 165 15.64 9.07 -16.42
N LEU A 166 15.17 9.62 -15.30
CA LEU A 166 13.77 9.60 -14.92
C LEU A 166 13.05 10.78 -15.56
N TRP A 167 11.95 10.50 -16.26
CA TRP A 167 11.11 11.49 -16.90
C TRP A 167 9.82 11.63 -16.10
N VAL A 168 9.47 12.87 -15.76
CA VAL A 168 8.15 13.20 -15.22
C VAL A 168 7.25 13.54 -16.40
N GLN A 169 6.41 12.59 -16.83
CA GLN A 169 5.48 12.80 -17.93
C GLN A 169 4.31 13.68 -17.53
N LYS A 170 3.86 13.55 -16.27
CA LYS A 170 2.80 14.36 -15.70
C LYS A 170 3.01 14.54 -14.20
N TRP A 171 2.79 15.75 -13.72
CA TRP A 171 2.71 16.09 -12.31
C TRP A 171 1.31 16.61 -12.02
N THR A 172 0.57 15.89 -11.18
CA THR A 172 -0.77 16.31 -10.75
C THR A 172 -0.73 16.63 -9.26
N TRP A 173 -0.98 17.87 -8.88
CA TRP A 173 -1.18 18.24 -7.48
C TRP A 173 -2.56 17.77 -7.01
N ILE A 174 -2.59 17.12 -5.84
CA ILE A 174 -3.82 16.72 -5.15
C ILE A 174 -4.13 17.74 -4.05
N ALA A 175 -3.13 18.02 -3.23
CA ALA A 175 -3.16 19.10 -2.27
C ALA A 175 -2.81 20.45 -2.92
N LYS A 176 -2.96 21.54 -2.15
CA LYS A 176 -2.53 22.87 -2.59
C LYS A 176 -1.04 22.87 -2.91
N GLN A 177 -0.70 23.36 -4.10
CA GLN A 177 0.68 23.50 -4.52
C GLN A 177 1.47 24.39 -3.55
N SER A 178 2.67 23.93 -3.19
CA SER A 178 3.60 24.64 -2.31
C SER A 178 5.03 24.52 -2.85
N LYS A 179 5.80 25.61 -2.76
CA LYS A 179 7.22 25.61 -3.16
C LYS A 179 8.04 24.65 -2.29
N THR A 180 7.79 24.63 -0.99
CA THR A 180 8.47 23.74 -0.03
C THR A 180 8.17 22.28 -0.35
N ARG A 181 6.89 21.92 -0.54
CA ARG A 181 6.51 20.55 -0.92
C ARG A 181 7.13 20.16 -2.25
N LYS A 182 7.15 21.07 -3.24
CA LYS A 182 7.77 20.80 -4.54
C LYS A 182 9.25 20.44 -4.40
N ALA A 183 10.01 21.22 -3.62
CA ALA A 183 11.44 20.96 -3.39
C ALA A 183 11.67 19.59 -2.74
N LEU A 184 10.88 19.24 -1.70
CA LEU A 184 10.99 17.93 -1.04
C LEU A 184 10.66 16.76 -1.98
N ILE A 185 9.69 16.94 -2.87
CA ILE A 185 9.33 15.93 -3.88
C ILE A 185 10.43 15.81 -4.94
N GLU A 186 11.05 16.92 -5.35
CA GLU A 186 12.20 16.92 -6.25
C GLU A 186 13.40 16.18 -5.63
N ASP A 187 13.67 16.37 -4.33
CA ASP A 187 14.69 15.61 -3.61
C ASP A 187 14.39 14.11 -3.59
N GLU A 188 13.14 13.71 -3.29
CA GLU A 188 12.74 12.30 -3.32
C GLU A 188 12.77 11.71 -4.75
N LEU A 189 12.48 12.51 -5.78
CA LEU A 189 12.63 12.09 -7.18
C LEU A 189 14.08 11.76 -7.54
N HIS A 190 15.05 12.50 -7.02
CA HIS A 190 16.47 12.17 -7.20
C HIS A 190 16.83 10.83 -6.55
N ARG A 191 16.36 10.59 -5.31
CA ARG A 191 16.53 9.30 -4.62
C ARG A 191 15.85 8.16 -5.40
N PHE A 192 14.64 8.39 -5.89
CA PHE A 192 13.86 7.41 -6.65
C PHE A 192 14.56 7.06 -7.98
N GLU A 193 15.12 8.04 -8.68
CA GLU A 193 15.89 7.80 -9.90
C GLU A 193 17.11 6.90 -9.62
N GLN A 194 17.86 7.17 -8.54
CA GLN A 194 19.00 6.35 -8.14
C GLN A 194 18.59 4.89 -7.84
N PHE A 195 17.47 4.71 -7.13
CA PHE A 195 16.91 3.38 -6.87
C PHE A 195 16.53 2.64 -8.17
N GLN A 196 15.91 3.33 -9.14
CA GLN A 196 15.54 2.76 -10.44
C GLN A 196 16.78 2.39 -11.28
N LYS A 197 17.86 3.20 -11.20
CA LYS A 197 19.14 2.92 -11.85
C LYS A 197 19.80 1.65 -11.30
N GLN A 198 19.85 1.49 -9.98
CA GLN A 198 20.41 0.30 -9.33
C GLN A 198 19.61 -0.97 -9.68
N SER A 199 18.28 -0.85 -9.66
CA SER A 199 17.37 -1.95 -10.04
C SER A 199 17.51 -2.39 -11.50
N ALA A 200 17.98 -1.50 -12.38
CA ALA A 200 18.27 -1.83 -13.78
C ALA A 200 19.62 -2.54 -13.95
N MET A 201 20.62 -2.23 -13.12
CA MET A 201 21.95 -2.86 -13.17
C MET A 201 21.94 -4.31 -12.64
N ASN A 202 21.11 -4.59 -11.63
CA ASN A 202 20.99 -5.94 -11.05
C ASN A 202 20.14 -6.92 -11.89
N LYS A 203 19.73 -6.53 -13.11
CA LYS A 203 18.97 -7.37 -14.05
C LYS A 203 19.77 -7.75 -15.31
N GLY A 204 21.07 -7.46 -15.31
CA GLY A 204 22.04 -7.86 -16.34
C GLY A 204 22.67 -9.20 -16.04
#